data_AF-A0A497KBC9-F1
#
_entry.id   AF-A0A497KBC9-F1
#
_cell.length_a   1.000
_cell.length_b   1.000
_cell.length_c   1.000
_cell.angle_alpha   90.00
_cell.angle_beta   90.00
_cell.angle_gamma   90.00
#
_symmetry.space_group_name_H-M   'P 1'
#
loop_
_entity.id
_entity.type
_entity.pdbx_description
1 polymer ?
#
loop_
_entity_poly.entity_id
_entity_poly.type
_entity_poly.pdbx_seq_one_letter_code
_entity_poly.pdbx_strand_id
1 'polypeptide(L)' 'MKNRSLNIEKLRKKLKTTWLGKNLHHFMETDSTNNVAKALAEQGAEEGTIIIAETQTYG' A
#
# COMPACT_ATOMS: atom_id res chain seq x y z
N MET A 1 21.00 -10.87 8.23
CA MET A 1 20.51 -10.19 7.00
C MET A 1 19.69 -8.99 7.46
N LYS A 2 20.00 -7.76 7.02
CA LYS A 2 19.19 -6.59 7.41
C LYS A 2 17.88 -6.62 6.62
N ASN A 3 16.78 -7.00 7.27
CA ASN A 3 15.43 -6.81 6.72
C ASN A 3 15.21 -5.29 6.58
N ARG A 4 15.33 -4.76 5.37
CA ARG A 4 15.13 -3.34 5.10
C ARG A 4 13.63 -3.14 4.87
N SER A 5 12.89 -2.83 5.95
CA SER A 5 11.50 -2.39 5.83
C SER A 5 11.42 -1.08 5.03
N LEU A 6 10.37 -0.93 4.24
CA LEU A 6 10.10 0.26 3.44
C LEU A 6 9.89 1.48 4.33
N ASN A 7 10.64 2.54 4.09
CA ASN A 7 10.42 3.81 4.77
C ASN A 7 9.28 4.58 4.09
N ILE A 8 8.06 4.39 4.60
CA ILE A 8 6.83 5.00 4.06
C ILE A 8 6.87 6.52 4.09
N GLU A 9 7.43 7.13 5.14
CA GLU A 9 7.51 8.59 5.22
C GLU A 9 8.38 9.17 4.10
N LYS A 10 9.53 8.53 3.82
CA LYS A 10 10.41 8.91 2.73
C LYS A 10 9.75 8.70 1.37
N LEU A 11 8.97 7.63 1.21
CA LEU A 11 8.22 7.37 -0.01
C LEU A 11 7.16 8.46 -0.22
N ARG A 12 6.33 8.76 0.79
CA ARG A 12 5.31 9.82 0.75
C ARG A 12 5.90 11.18 0.39
N LYS A 13 7.07 11.54 0.95
CA LYS A 13 7.78 12.79 0.61
C LYS A 13 8.27 12.85 -0.85
N LYS A 14 8.47 11.70 -1.49
CA LYS A 14 8.99 11.60 -2.87
C LYS A 14 7.89 11.39 -3.92
N LEU A 15 6.70 10.94 -3.52
CA LEU A 15 5.56 10.78 -4.42
C LEU A 15 5.06 12.16 -4.87
N LYS A 16 5.44 12.56 -6.08
CA LYS A 16 5.01 13.80 -6.76
C LYS A 16 4.00 13.48 -7.87
N THR A 17 2.98 12.73 -7.52
CA THR A 17 1.92 12.28 -8.42
C THR A 17 0.71 13.22 -8.37
N THR A 18 -0.12 13.20 -9.40
CA THR A 18 -1.35 14.00 -9.43
C THR A 18 -2.56 13.26 -8.87
N TRP A 19 -2.68 11.95 -9.15
CA TRP A 19 -3.81 11.12 -8.69
C TRP A 19 -3.35 9.82 -7.99
N LEU A 20 -2.33 9.13 -8.51
CA LEU A 20 -1.85 7.86 -7.96
C LEU A 20 -1.08 8.03 -6.63
N GLY A 21 -1.32 7.22 -5.63
CA GLY A 21 -0.56 7.20 -4.38
C GLY A 21 -0.80 8.38 -3.45
N LYS A 22 -1.92 9.10 -3.62
CA LYS A 22 -2.38 10.12 -2.65
C LYS A 22 -2.79 9.48 -1.34
N ASN A 23 -3.42 8.32 -1.42
CA ASN A 23 -3.70 7.44 -0.28
C ASN A 23 -2.79 6.21 -0.39
N LEU A 24 -2.09 5.89 0.70
CA LEU A 24 -1.16 4.77 0.75
C LEU A 24 -1.32 4.03 2.07
N HIS A 25 -1.71 2.76 1.96
CA HIS A 25 -1.80 1.80 3.06
C HIS A 25 -0.57 0.89 3.02
N HIS A 26 0.14 0.79 4.15
CA HIS A 26 1.32 -0.06 4.29
C HIS A 26 1.06 -1.10 5.37
N PHE A 27 1.37 -2.35 5.03
CA PHE A 27 1.21 -3.50 5.91
C PHE A 27 2.56 -4.21 6.04
N MET A 28 2.91 -4.60 7.26
CA MET A 28 4.05 -5.50 7.46
C MET A 28 3.74 -6.90 6.91
N GLU A 29 2.52 -7.36 7.10
CA GLU A 29 2.03 -8.63 6.57
C GLU A 29 0.55 -8.49 6.24
N THR A 30 0.10 -9.12 5.15
CA THR A 30 -1.32 -9.27 4.81
C THR A 30 -1.54 -10.64 4.18
N ASP A 31 -2.80 -11.08 4.09
CA ASP A 31 -3.16 -12.25 3.28
C ASP A 31 -2.87 -11.96 1.80
N SER A 32 -3.58 -11.03 1.15
CA SER A 32 -3.36 -10.60 -0.22
C SER A 32 -3.61 -9.09 -0.37
N THR A 33 -2.69 -8.40 -1.05
CA THR A 33 -2.87 -6.96 -1.36
C THR A 33 -4.08 -6.71 -2.25
N ASN A 34 -4.45 -7.66 -3.12
CA ASN A 34 -5.65 -7.59 -3.93
C ASN A 34 -6.93 -7.67 -3.11
N ASN A 35 -6.98 -8.53 -2.09
CA ASN A 35 -8.13 -8.62 -1.18
C ASN A 35 -8.34 -7.31 -0.43
N VAL A 36 -7.25 -6.73 0.10
CA VAL A 36 -7.28 -5.43 0.76
C VAL A 36 -7.73 -4.33 -0.20
N ALA A 37 -7.17 -4.30 -1.42
CA ALA A 37 -7.56 -3.32 -2.44
C ALA A 37 -9.07 -3.42 -2.77
N LYS A 38 -9.58 -4.64 -2.93
CA LYS A 38 -11.01 -4.89 -3.19
C LYS A 38 -11.89 -4.40 -2.04
N ALA A 39 -11.55 -4.76 -0.80
CA ALA A 39 -12.31 -4.36 0.38
C ALA A 39 -12.32 -2.83 0.57
N LEU A 40 -11.20 -2.16 0.30
CA LEU A 40 -11.10 -0.70 0.36
C LEU A 40 -11.91 -0.03 -0.77
N ALA A 41 -11.89 -0.60 -1.97
CA ALA A 41 -12.71 -0.11 -3.08
C ALA A 41 -14.21 -0.23 -2.76
N GLU A 42 -14.65 -1.34 -2.16
CA GLU A 42 -16.04 -1.53 -1.68
C GLU A 42 -16.43 -0.51 -0.60
N GLN A 43 -15.47 -0.01 0.18
CA GLN A 43 -15.66 1.05 1.17
C GLN A 43 -15.57 2.47 0.59
N GLY A 44 -15.36 2.60 -0.73
CA GLY A 44 -15.28 3.90 -1.40
C GLY A 44 -13.91 4.57 -1.33
N ALA A 45 -12.82 3.80 -1.21
CA ALA A 45 -11.47 4.35 -1.30
C ALA A 45 -11.25 5.12 -2.60
N GLU A 46 -10.51 6.22 -2.51
CA GLU A 46 -10.26 7.10 -3.65
C GLU A 46 -9.45 6.40 -4.75
N GLU A 47 -9.73 6.75 -6.01
CA GLU A 47 -8.96 6.28 -7.16
C GLU A 47 -7.47 6.59 -7.00
N GLY A 48 -6.61 5.66 -7.40
CA GLY A 48 -5.18 5.78 -7.20
C GLY A 48 -4.70 5.44 -5.78
N THR A 49 -5.54 4.89 -4.90
CA THR A 49 -5.08 4.33 -3.61
C THR A 49 -4.06 3.21 -3.82
N ILE A 50 -2.92 3.29 -3.11
CA ILE A 50 -1.85 2.28 -3.15
C ILE A 50 -1.89 1.41 -1.89
N ILE A 51 -1.75 0.10 -2.07
CA ILE A 51 -1.56 -0.88 -1.01
C ILE A 51 -0.17 -1.49 -1.18
N ILE A 52 0.64 -1.47 -0.11
CA ILE A 52 1.96 -2.11 -0.07
C ILE A 52 2.00 -3.06 1.11
N ALA A 53 2.39 -4.31 0.87
CA ALA A 53 2.70 -5.27 1.92
C ALA A 53 4.17 -5.70 1.82
N GLU A 54 4.88 -5.78 2.95
CA GLU A 54 6.23 -6.36 2.98
C GLU A 54 6.20 -7.88 2.81
N THR A 55 5.11 -8.53 3.24
CA THR A 55 4.89 -9.97 3.11
C THR A 55 3.42 -10.25 2.83
N GLN A 56 3.18 -11.15 1.86
CA GLN A 56 1.88 -11.74 1.61
C GLN A 56 1.93 -13.23 1.98
N THR A 57 0.94 -13.70 2.74
CA THR A 57 0.82 -15.13 3.07
C THR A 57 0.01 -15.90 2.02
N TYR A 58 -0.71 -15.18 1.15
CA TYR A 58 -1.46 -15.72 0.02
C TYR A 58 -1.36 -14.78 -1.21
N GLY A 59 -1.20 -15.35 -2.40
CA GLY A 59 -1.06 -14.60 -3.66
C GLY A 59 -2.40 -14.16 -4.21
#